data_AF-R7C6L7-F1
#
_entry.id   AF-R7C6L7-F1
#
_cell.length_a   1.000
_cell.length_b   1.000
_cell.length_c   1.000
_cell.angle_alpha   90.00
_cell.angle_beta   90.00
_cell.angle_gamma   90.00
#
_symmetry.space_group_name_H-M   'P 1'
#
loop_
_entity.id
_entity.type
_entity.pdbx_description
1 polymer ?
#
loop_
_entity_poly.entity_id
_entity_poly.type
_entity_poly.pdbx_seq_one_letter_code
_entity_poly.pdbx_strand_id
1 'polypeptide(L)'
;MKHYHFSKSDTSIAKLIAITLMLLHHLFGFTDRILPENMYQSLYMFRGQPIEAVICASFKVCVAFFLFLSGYGTYLSLRKSKSISKMIANRIFRFLKYIWQVMIIFVPIDFILGVTKVNLTSSWTIQYDFESIILSMLGFEKYNGEWWFVMPYIFLLIMTPLMFRFLQRKKADFFTDFLVVFGIALFSLYGIPKLMSYDMLIDFKGTVWGILLCNVVYLLPIYLFGMIFAKYQVFSYYHQILPKGILSYPVLLFVAAAGFYMRYKIGSSYDFFLVGPMIYACVMLIKKIPGVIWVSKKAGRYITFVWLIHSFYVFQFGQKFIYSFGNPILIFIVLTVVSFASAAAVYWLFTGLSKGVKKIRCFHNRTV
;
A
#
# COMPACT_ATOMS: atom_id res chain seq x y z
N MET A 1 -0.07 32.04 -16.14
CA MET A 1 0.57 30.70 -16.25
C MET A 1 -0.33 29.66 -15.58
N LYS A 2 -0.68 28.54 -16.24
CA LYS A 2 -1.49 27.48 -15.60
C LYS A 2 -0.66 26.86 -14.47
N HIS A 3 -1.09 27.03 -13.22
CA HIS A 3 -0.49 26.35 -12.07
C HIS A 3 -0.61 24.84 -12.27
N TYR A 4 0.51 24.12 -12.22
CA TYR A 4 0.51 22.66 -12.27
C TYR A 4 -0.30 22.11 -11.10
N HIS A 5 -1.20 21.17 -11.37
CA HIS A 5 -1.99 20.47 -10.35
C HIS A 5 -1.75 18.97 -10.47
N PHE A 6 -1.42 18.31 -9.37
CA PHE A 6 -1.22 16.86 -9.34
C PHE A 6 -2.54 16.15 -9.69
N SER A 7 -2.58 15.60 -10.90
CA SER A 7 -3.81 15.14 -11.53
C SER A 7 -4.20 13.73 -11.10
N LYS A 8 -5.43 13.30 -11.45
CA LYS A 8 -5.84 11.89 -11.28
C LYS A 8 -4.93 10.93 -12.06
N SER A 9 -4.42 11.35 -13.22
CA SER A 9 -3.41 10.58 -13.98
C SER A 9 -2.11 10.43 -13.20
N ASP A 10 -1.64 11.50 -12.56
CA ASP A 10 -0.41 11.46 -11.75
C ASP A 10 -0.58 10.51 -10.55
N THR A 11 -1.76 10.55 -9.91
CA THR A 11 -2.12 9.57 -8.87
C THR A 11 -2.17 8.14 -9.41
N SER A 12 -2.69 7.90 -10.61
CA SER A 12 -2.71 6.57 -11.23
C SER A 12 -1.30 6.04 -11.49
N ILE A 13 -0.40 6.88 -12.01
CA ILE A 13 1.01 6.53 -12.21
C ILE A 13 1.69 6.22 -10.87
N ALA A 14 1.50 7.08 -9.87
CA ALA A 14 2.09 6.87 -8.54
C ALA A 14 1.64 5.55 -7.89
N LYS A 15 0.37 5.18 -8.05
CA LYS A 15 -0.15 3.88 -7.58
C LYS A 15 0.42 2.70 -8.37
N LEU A 16 0.62 2.86 -9.68
CA LEU A 16 1.25 1.82 -10.50
C LEU A 16 2.72 1.60 -10.06
N ILE A 17 3.45 2.67 -9.79
CA ILE A 17 4.80 2.59 -9.22
C ILE A 17 4.75 1.87 -7.87
N ALA A 18 3.84 2.29 -6.97
CA ALA A 18 3.73 1.70 -5.64
C ALA A 18 3.40 0.20 -5.67
N ILE A 19 2.52 -0.26 -6.58
CA ILE A 19 2.21 -1.70 -6.69
C ILE A 19 3.39 -2.50 -7.24
N THR A 20 4.16 -1.93 -8.19
CA THR A 20 5.37 -2.55 -8.72
C THR A 20 6.45 -2.68 -7.63
N LEU A 21 6.67 -1.63 -6.85
CA LEU A 21 7.59 -1.65 -5.70
C LEU A 21 7.15 -2.69 -4.66
N MET A 22 5.84 -2.79 -4.39
CA MET A 22 5.29 -3.80 -3.48
C MET A 22 5.59 -5.22 -3.97
N LEU A 23 5.29 -5.53 -5.25
CA LEU A 23 5.56 -6.86 -5.80
C LEU A 23 7.05 -7.23 -5.73
N LEU A 24 7.94 -6.31 -6.10
CA LEU A 24 9.39 -6.52 -6.01
C LEU A 24 9.85 -6.71 -4.56
N HIS A 25 9.32 -5.91 -3.63
CA HIS A 25 9.63 -6.03 -2.20
C HIS A 25 9.27 -7.40 -1.64
N HIS A 26 8.06 -7.90 -1.91
CA HIS A 26 7.65 -9.20 -1.39
C HIS A 26 8.34 -10.37 -2.10
N LEU A 27 8.66 -10.22 -3.39
CA LEU A 27 9.32 -11.27 -4.17
C LEU A 27 10.80 -11.45 -3.79
N PHE A 28 11.53 -10.38 -3.46
CA PHE A 28 12.97 -10.46 -3.20
C PHE A 28 13.41 -9.98 -1.82
N GLY A 29 12.57 -9.25 -1.09
CA GLY A 29 12.92 -8.64 0.20
C GLY A 29 12.83 -9.58 1.40
N PHE A 30 12.29 -10.78 1.24
CA PHE A 30 12.10 -11.78 2.30
C PHE A 30 12.61 -13.15 1.86
N THR A 31 13.91 -13.23 1.57
CA THR A 31 14.54 -14.48 1.09
C THR A 31 14.42 -15.63 2.09
N ASP A 32 14.29 -15.32 3.39
CA ASP A 32 14.05 -16.25 4.48
C ASP A 32 12.70 -16.98 4.39
N ARG A 33 11.75 -16.44 3.62
CA ARG A 33 10.40 -17.01 3.43
C ARG A 33 10.26 -17.83 2.16
N ILE A 34 11.33 -17.93 1.37
CA ILE A 34 11.39 -18.75 0.18
C ILE A 34 11.92 -20.12 0.60
N LEU A 35 11.21 -21.18 0.25
CA LEU A 35 11.67 -22.53 0.55
C LEU A 35 13.04 -22.79 -0.11
N PRO A 36 13.97 -23.47 0.57
CA PRO A 36 15.30 -23.78 0.02
C PRO A 36 15.26 -24.40 -1.37
N GLU A 37 14.31 -25.30 -1.64
CA GLU A 37 14.12 -25.97 -2.93
C GLU A 37 13.55 -25.05 -4.04
N ASN A 38 12.96 -23.93 -3.66
CA ASN A 38 12.39 -22.93 -4.57
C ASN A 38 13.32 -21.71 -4.74
N MET A 39 14.54 -21.75 -4.20
CA MET A 39 15.45 -20.59 -4.28
C MET A 39 15.82 -20.27 -5.73
N TYR A 40 15.76 -18.98 -6.07
CA TYR A 40 16.11 -18.47 -7.40
C TYR A 40 17.60 -18.17 -7.52
N GLN A 41 18.08 -18.01 -8.75
CA GLN A 41 19.46 -17.60 -9.03
C GLN A 41 19.56 -16.08 -9.04
N SER A 42 20.22 -15.49 -8.04
CA SER A 42 20.45 -14.04 -8.02
C SER A 42 21.27 -13.59 -9.23
N LEU A 43 20.98 -12.40 -9.75
CA LEU A 43 21.76 -11.75 -10.80
C LEU A 43 23.19 -11.44 -10.33
N TYR A 44 23.36 -11.13 -9.04
CA TYR A 44 24.66 -10.83 -8.45
C TYR A 44 24.64 -10.92 -6.93
N MET A 45 25.69 -11.47 -6.32
CA MET A 45 25.86 -11.52 -4.88
C MET A 45 26.67 -10.32 -4.38
N PHE A 46 26.01 -9.38 -3.70
CA PHE A 46 26.65 -8.22 -3.08
C PHE A 46 26.84 -8.45 -1.58
N ARG A 47 28.10 -8.56 -1.13
CA ARG A 47 28.45 -8.80 0.29
C ARG A 47 27.74 -10.03 0.89
N GLY A 48 27.61 -11.10 0.10
CA GLY A 48 26.94 -12.33 0.52
C GLY A 48 25.41 -12.27 0.50
N GLN A 49 24.80 -11.18 0.04
CA GLN A 49 23.35 -11.07 -0.16
C GLN A 49 22.99 -10.94 -1.64
N PRO A 50 21.85 -11.50 -2.08
CA PRO A 50 21.31 -11.24 -3.42
C PRO A 50 21.12 -9.73 -3.66
N ILE A 51 21.61 -9.22 -4.78
CA ILE A 51 21.47 -7.79 -5.11
C ILE A 51 20.01 -7.35 -5.16
N GLU A 52 19.11 -8.24 -5.56
CA GLU A 52 17.67 -8.01 -5.59
C GLU A 52 17.14 -7.74 -4.19
N ALA A 53 17.57 -8.51 -3.19
CA ALA A 53 17.17 -8.32 -1.80
C ALA A 53 17.67 -6.97 -1.26
N VAL A 54 18.92 -6.59 -1.58
CA VAL A 54 19.51 -5.31 -1.17
C VAL A 54 18.73 -4.12 -1.75
N ILE A 55 18.41 -4.15 -3.05
CA ILE A 55 17.64 -3.10 -3.71
C ILE A 55 16.20 -3.06 -3.17
N CYS A 56 15.55 -4.23 -3.08
CA CYS A 56 14.16 -4.37 -2.69
C CYS A 56 13.91 -4.09 -1.20
N ALA A 57 14.94 -4.05 -0.36
CA ALA A 57 14.84 -3.55 1.01
C ALA A 57 14.33 -2.09 1.06
N SER A 58 14.69 -1.26 0.08
CA SER A 58 14.18 0.12 -0.02
C SER A 58 12.72 0.20 -0.51
N PHE A 59 12.22 -0.86 -1.15
CA PHE A 59 10.90 -0.86 -1.80
C PHE A 59 9.72 -1.03 -0.85
N LYS A 60 9.97 -1.38 0.42
CA LYS A 60 8.98 -1.35 1.51
C LYS A 60 8.27 0.01 1.65
N VAL A 61 8.88 1.08 1.14
CA VAL A 61 8.29 2.43 1.01
C VAL A 61 6.98 2.45 0.20
N CYS A 62 6.67 1.40 -0.55
CA CYS A 62 5.40 1.25 -1.28
C CYS A 62 4.16 1.47 -0.39
N VAL A 63 4.20 1.02 0.87
CA VAL A 63 3.12 1.23 1.83
C VAL A 63 2.93 2.73 2.09
N ALA A 64 4.03 3.44 2.31
CA ALA A 64 4.02 4.89 2.53
C ALA A 64 3.54 5.65 1.27
N PHE A 65 3.88 5.19 0.06
CA PHE A 65 3.34 5.73 -1.18
C PHE A 65 1.80 5.61 -1.22
N PHE A 66 1.26 4.41 -1.00
CA PHE A 66 -0.18 4.19 -1.02
C PHE A 66 -0.89 5.02 0.05
N LEU A 67 -0.33 5.07 1.25
CA LEU A 67 -0.94 5.76 2.38
C LEU A 67 -0.93 7.27 2.19
N PHE A 68 0.19 7.84 1.75
CA PHE A 68 0.31 9.25 1.41
C PHE A 68 -0.70 9.66 0.32
N LEU A 69 -0.78 8.88 -0.77
CA LEU A 69 -1.75 9.11 -1.84
C LEU A 69 -3.20 8.95 -1.37
N SER A 70 -3.44 8.07 -0.38
CA SER A 70 -4.75 7.93 0.23
C SER A 70 -5.13 9.18 1.02
N GLY A 71 -4.24 9.70 1.86
CA GLY A 71 -4.44 10.97 2.58
C GLY A 71 -4.70 12.13 1.63
N TYR A 72 -3.85 12.28 0.62
CA TYR A 72 -3.97 13.30 -0.44
C TYR A 72 -5.34 13.23 -1.14
N GLY A 73 -5.71 12.05 -1.64
CA GLY A 73 -6.97 11.85 -2.36
C GLY A 73 -8.21 11.97 -1.47
N THR A 74 -8.12 11.56 -0.20
CA THR A 74 -9.22 11.68 0.77
C THR A 74 -9.48 13.14 1.11
N TYR A 75 -8.44 13.94 1.36
CA TYR A 75 -8.59 15.37 1.63
C TYR A 75 -9.30 16.10 0.47
N LEU A 76 -8.88 15.85 -0.78
CA LEU A 76 -9.52 16.43 -1.96
C LEU A 76 -10.98 15.98 -2.14
N SER A 77 -11.30 14.76 -1.73
CA SER A 77 -12.66 14.23 -1.78
C SER A 77 -13.55 14.87 -0.72
N LEU A 78 -13.03 15.09 0.49
CA LEU A 78 -13.75 15.72 1.61
C LEU A 78 -14.15 17.16 1.30
N ARG A 79 -13.26 17.93 0.66
CA ARG A 79 -13.56 19.31 0.23
C ARG A 79 -14.78 19.42 -0.68
N LYS A 80 -15.16 18.32 -1.34
CA LYS A 80 -16.31 18.26 -2.27
C LYS A 80 -17.51 17.51 -1.69
N SER A 81 -17.38 16.93 -0.50
CA SER A 81 -18.40 16.05 0.08
C SER A 81 -19.38 16.85 0.94
N LYS A 82 -20.68 16.57 0.79
CA LYS A 82 -21.74 17.09 1.67
C LYS A 82 -21.82 16.36 3.01
N SER A 83 -21.40 15.08 3.05
CA SER A 83 -21.44 14.25 4.27
C SER A 83 -20.11 13.49 4.42
N ILE A 84 -19.33 13.91 5.41
CA ILE A 84 -18.00 13.35 5.70
C ILE A 84 -18.14 11.88 6.16
N SER A 85 -19.01 11.61 7.14
CA SER A 85 -19.17 10.28 7.72
C SER A 85 -19.64 9.25 6.68
N LYS A 86 -20.63 9.60 5.85
CA LYS A 86 -21.11 8.71 4.77
C LYS A 86 -20.01 8.41 3.76
N MET A 87 -19.21 9.41 3.40
CA MET A 87 -18.12 9.22 2.45
C MET A 87 -17.03 8.27 3.00
N ILE A 88 -16.70 8.39 4.28
CA ILE A 88 -15.71 7.52 4.95
C ILE A 88 -16.26 6.10 5.10
N ALA A 89 -17.48 5.94 5.59
CA ALA A 89 -18.15 4.64 5.69
C ALA A 89 -18.18 3.93 4.34
N ASN A 90 -18.54 4.63 3.26
CA ASN A 90 -18.53 4.09 1.89
C ASN A 90 -17.11 3.73 1.40
N ARG A 91 -16.06 4.38 1.90
CA ARG A 91 -14.68 4.04 1.56
C ARG A 91 -14.23 2.78 2.30
N ILE A 92 -14.51 2.68 3.60
CA ILE A 92 -14.22 1.51 4.43
C ILE A 92 -14.96 0.30 3.88
N PHE A 93 -16.28 0.40 3.66
CA PHE A 93 -17.08 -0.69 3.11
C PHE A 93 -16.57 -1.17 1.75
N ARG A 94 -16.22 -0.27 0.83
CA ARG A 94 -15.62 -0.65 -0.46
C ARG A 94 -14.28 -1.34 -0.30
N PHE A 95 -13.48 -0.95 0.69
CA PHE A 95 -12.19 -1.57 0.96
C PHE A 95 -12.36 -2.99 1.51
N LEU A 96 -13.20 -3.17 2.52
CA LEU A 96 -13.56 -4.49 3.07
C LEU A 96 -14.16 -5.40 2.00
N LYS A 97 -15.00 -4.86 1.11
CA LYS A 97 -15.56 -5.62 -0.01
C LYS A 97 -14.48 -6.25 -0.90
N TYR A 98 -13.37 -5.56 -1.18
CA TYR A 98 -12.26 -6.15 -1.95
C TYR A 98 -11.66 -7.35 -1.23
N ILE A 99 -11.51 -7.26 0.10
CA ILE A 99 -10.99 -8.35 0.94
C ILE A 99 -11.92 -9.55 0.86
N TRP A 100 -13.23 -9.35 1.07
CA TRP A 100 -14.20 -10.44 1.01
C TRP A 100 -14.23 -11.13 -0.35
N GLN A 101 -14.10 -10.36 -1.44
CA GLN A 101 -14.04 -10.89 -2.80
C GLN A 101 -12.80 -11.75 -3.06
N VAL A 102 -11.65 -11.41 -2.48
CA VAL A 102 -10.45 -12.23 -2.57
C VAL A 102 -10.58 -13.44 -1.67
N MET A 103 -11.03 -13.26 -0.43
CA MET A 103 -11.15 -14.34 0.56
C MET A 103 -12.04 -15.47 0.06
N ILE A 104 -13.24 -15.16 -0.45
CA ILE A 104 -14.19 -16.17 -0.90
C ILE A 104 -13.67 -17.03 -2.09
N ILE A 105 -12.63 -16.58 -2.79
CA ILE A 105 -12.01 -17.31 -3.90
C ILE A 105 -10.73 -17.99 -3.44
N PHE A 106 -9.81 -17.24 -2.85
CA PHE A 106 -8.46 -17.70 -2.58
C PHE A 106 -8.34 -18.50 -1.29
N VAL A 107 -9.16 -18.24 -0.26
CA VAL A 107 -9.12 -19.04 0.98
C VAL A 107 -9.53 -20.50 0.70
N PRO A 108 -10.61 -20.80 -0.04
CA PRO A 108 -10.94 -22.18 -0.41
C PRO A 108 -9.87 -22.84 -1.28
N ILE A 109 -9.30 -22.13 -2.25
CA ILE A 109 -8.24 -22.67 -3.12
C ILE A 109 -7.01 -23.05 -2.28
N ASP A 110 -6.58 -22.14 -1.41
CA ASP A 110 -5.43 -22.34 -0.54
C ASP A 110 -5.65 -23.51 0.44
N PHE A 111 -6.88 -23.65 0.97
CA PHE A 111 -7.27 -24.80 1.79
C PHE A 111 -7.24 -26.13 1.01
N ILE A 112 -7.79 -26.18 -0.20
CA ILE A 112 -7.82 -27.39 -1.05
C ILE A 112 -6.40 -27.82 -1.48
N LEU A 113 -5.54 -26.86 -1.81
CA LEU A 113 -4.16 -27.12 -2.21
C LEU A 113 -3.25 -27.52 -1.05
N GLY A 114 -3.76 -27.56 0.19
CA GLY A 114 -3.08 -28.18 1.32
C GLY A 114 -1.79 -27.48 1.75
N VAL A 115 -1.66 -26.17 1.48
CA VAL A 115 -0.47 -25.37 1.84
C VAL A 115 -0.29 -25.24 3.36
N THR A 116 -1.30 -25.67 4.13
CA THR A 116 -1.29 -25.85 5.59
C THR A 116 -0.06 -26.59 6.14
N LYS A 117 0.64 -27.38 5.32
CA LYS A 117 1.76 -28.25 5.74
C LYS A 117 3.13 -27.89 5.19
N VAL A 118 3.26 -26.81 4.43
CA VAL A 118 4.58 -26.35 4.03
C VAL A 118 5.21 -25.67 5.24
N ASN A 119 6.22 -26.31 5.82
CA ASN A 119 7.04 -25.83 6.93
C ASN A 119 7.54 -24.40 6.68
N LEU A 120 6.70 -23.43 7.00
CA LEU A 120 7.00 -22.02 7.10
C LEU A 120 7.79 -21.83 8.39
N THR A 121 9.10 -22.08 8.36
CA THR A 121 10.11 -21.64 9.35
C THR A 121 9.53 -21.07 10.65
N SER A 122 9.05 -21.92 11.55
CA SER A 122 8.64 -21.67 12.96
C SER A 122 7.76 -20.46 13.31
N SER A 123 7.42 -19.56 12.37
CA SER A 123 7.01 -18.17 12.66
C SER A 123 5.84 -17.69 11.81
N TRP A 124 5.44 -18.45 10.78
CA TRP A 124 4.33 -18.11 9.91
C TRP A 124 3.36 -19.28 9.80
N THR A 125 2.34 -19.30 10.64
CA THR A 125 1.26 -20.31 10.59
C THR A 125 0.01 -19.68 9.99
N ILE A 126 -0.50 -20.25 8.89
CA ILE A 126 -1.79 -19.85 8.33
C ILE A 126 -2.88 -20.48 9.19
N GLN A 127 -3.70 -19.64 9.82
CA GLN A 127 -4.80 -20.09 10.68
C GLN A 127 -6.09 -20.17 9.85
N TYR A 128 -6.57 -21.40 9.62
CA TYR A 128 -7.81 -21.68 8.89
C TYR A 128 -9.02 -21.86 9.81
N ASP A 129 -8.87 -21.62 11.12
CA ASP A 129 -10.00 -21.69 12.02
C ASP A 129 -11.04 -20.61 11.69
N PHE A 130 -12.29 -20.90 12.05
CA PHE A 130 -13.42 -20.05 11.71
C PHE A 130 -13.26 -18.63 12.31
N GLU A 131 -12.66 -18.55 13.50
CA GLU A 131 -12.36 -17.28 14.16
C GLU A 131 -11.39 -16.42 13.34
N SER A 132 -10.26 -16.97 12.90
CA SER A 132 -9.26 -16.24 12.11
C SER A 132 -9.82 -15.77 10.78
N ILE A 133 -10.67 -16.58 10.14
CA ILE A 133 -11.36 -16.18 8.90
C ILE A 133 -12.29 -14.99 9.18
N ILE A 134 -13.13 -15.04 10.21
CA ILE A 134 -14.03 -13.93 10.56
C ILE A 134 -13.23 -12.67 10.89
N LEU A 135 -12.21 -12.78 11.74
CA LEU A 135 -11.35 -11.65 12.10
C LEU A 135 -10.68 -11.05 10.86
N SER A 136 -10.28 -11.88 9.91
CA SER A 136 -9.72 -11.42 8.63
C SER A 136 -10.73 -10.74 7.72
N MET A 137 -11.99 -11.18 7.74
CA MET A 137 -13.07 -10.46 7.06
C MET A 137 -13.35 -9.10 7.68
N LEU A 138 -13.11 -8.93 8.98
CA LEU A 138 -13.22 -7.65 9.68
C LEU A 138 -11.98 -6.75 9.51
N GLY A 139 -10.89 -7.32 8.99
CA GLY A 139 -9.67 -6.61 8.61
C GLY A 139 -8.46 -6.86 9.50
N PHE A 140 -8.54 -7.79 10.45
CA PHE A 140 -7.40 -8.24 11.23
C PHE A 140 -6.56 -9.26 10.45
N GLU A 141 -5.25 -9.27 10.63
CA GLU A 141 -4.30 -10.06 9.86
C GLU A 141 -4.10 -11.49 10.39
N LYS A 142 -5.20 -12.19 10.71
CA LYS A 142 -5.15 -13.54 11.31
C LYS A 142 -4.90 -14.65 10.29
N TYR A 143 -5.59 -14.60 9.16
CA TYR A 143 -5.44 -15.58 8.09
C TYR A 143 -4.18 -15.31 7.26
N ASN A 144 -3.94 -14.04 6.89
CA ASN A 144 -2.82 -13.64 6.05
C ASN A 144 -2.11 -12.42 6.65
N GLY A 145 -0.90 -12.64 7.19
CA GLY A 145 -0.10 -11.59 7.81
C GLY A 145 0.31 -10.47 6.85
N GLU A 146 0.29 -10.68 5.53
CA GLU A 146 0.61 -9.63 4.53
C GLU A 146 -0.50 -8.59 4.43
N TRP A 147 -1.65 -8.86 5.07
CA TRP A 147 -2.78 -7.94 5.18
C TRP A 147 -2.74 -7.08 6.45
N TRP A 148 -1.64 -7.10 7.23
CA TRP A 148 -1.43 -6.28 8.45
C TRP A 148 -1.79 -4.79 8.30
N PHE A 149 -1.72 -4.25 7.09
CA PHE A 149 -2.03 -2.86 6.79
C PHE A 149 -3.54 -2.54 6.83
N VAL A 150 -4.43 -3.54 6.71
CA VAL A 150 -5.88 -3.34 6.59
C VAL A 150 -6.45 -2.59 7.79
N MET A 151 -6.29 -3.14 9.00
CA MET A 151 -6.91 -2.55 10.20
C MET A 151 -6.34 -1.17 10.55
N PRO A 152 -5.01 -0.93 10.55
CA PRO A 152 -4.45 0.40 10.76
C PRO A 152 -5.00 1.42 9.74
N TYR A 153 -5.14 1.04 8.47
CA TYR A 153 -5.69 1.92 7.45
C TYR A 153 -7.17 2.25 7.68
N ILE A 154 -7.99 1.28 8.11
CA ILE A 154 -9.39 1.53 8.49
C ILE A 154 -9.46 2.54 9.65
N PHE A 155 -8.62 2.39 10.67
CA PHE A 155 -8.52 3.35 11.77
C PHE A 155 -8.14 4.76 11.30
N LEU A 156 -7.17 4.90 10.39
CA LEU A 156 -6.82 6.20 9.80
C LEU A 156 -7.98 6.82 9.01
N LEU A 157 -8.78 6.00 8.31
CA LEU A 157 -10.01 6.47 7.66
C LEU A 157 -11.04 6.95 8.68
N ILE A 158 -11.23 6.23 9.80
CA ILE A 158 -12.14 6.63 10.88
C ILE A 158 -11.67 7.93 11.54
N MET A 159 -10.36 8.11 11.74
CA MET A 159 -9.76 9.33 12.29
C MET A 159 -9.77 10.52 11.32
N THR A 160 -10.06 10.29 10.03
CA THR A 160 -10.01 11.32 8.99
C THR A 160 -10.89 12.55 9.26
N PRO A 161 -12.13 12.48 9.81
CA PRO A 161 -12.92 13.66 10.12
C PRO A 161 -12.22 14.57 11.12
N LEU A 162 -11.57 13.99 12.13
CA LEU A 162 -10.80 14.71 13.15
C LEU A 162 -9.61 15.42 12.50
N MET A 163 -8.81 14.69 11.72
CA MET A 163 -7.68 15.25 10.98
C MET A 163 -8.11 16.37 10.02
N PHE A 164 -9.23 16.19 9.32
CA PHE A 164 -9.75 17.20 8.40
C PHE A 164 -10.18 18.47 9.13
N ARG A 165 -10.90 18.36 10.26
CA ARG A 165 -11.28 19.51 11.09
C ARG A 165 -10.06 20.23 11.64
N PHE A 166 -9.07 19.48 12.14
CA PHE A 166 -7.80 20.04 12.63
C PHE A 166 -7.08 20.86 11.55
N LEU A 167 -7.00 20.34 10.32
CA LEU A 167 -6.41 21.06 9.19
C LEU A 167 -7.26 22.23 8.69
N GLN A 168 -8.52 22.38 9.09
CA GLN A 168 -9.40 23.50 8.70
C GLN A 168 -9.56 24.55 9.82
N ARG A 169 -8.73 24.50 10.88
CA ARG A 169 -8.76 25.50 11.96
C ARG A 169 -8.44 26.91 11.45
N LYS A 170 -8.93 27.94 12.16
CA LYS A 170 -8.84 29.36 11.75
C LYS A 170 -7.42 29.89 11.48
N LYS A 171 -6.39 29.35 12.15
CA LYS A 171 -4.98 29.75 12.02
C LYS A 171 -4.10 28.62 11.48
N ALA A 172 -4.59 27.92 10.45
CA ALA A 172 -3.86 26.79 9.89
C ALA A 172 -2.93 27.23 8.75
N ASP A 173 -1.63 27.11 8.97
CA ASP A 173 -0.57 27.32 7.97
C ASP A 173 0.31 26.07 7.79
N PHE A 174 1.08 26.05 6.70
CA PHE A 174 1.89 24.88 6.33
C PHE A 174 2.93 24.54 7.40
N PHE A 175 3.59 25.54 7.98
CA PHE A 175 4.66 25.33 8.94
C PHE A 175 4.12 24.74 10.23
N THR A 176 3.03 25.28 10.77
CA THR A 176 2.38 24.72 11.97
C THR A 176 1.86 23.30 11.71
N ASP A 177 1.23 23.05 10.55
CA ASP A 177 0.75 21.71 10.18
C ASP A 177 1.92 20.72 10.04
N PHE A 178 3.05 21.16 9.46
CA PHE A 178 4.27 20.38 9.36
C PHE A 178 4.86 20.05 10.73
N LEU A 179 4.99 21.04 11.63
CA LEU A 179 5.53 20.82 12.97
C LEU A 179 4.71 19.81 13.77
N VAL A 180 3.38 19.81 13.63
CA VAL A 180 2.52 18.81 14.27
C VAL A 180 2.79 17.41 13.69
N VAL A 181 2.86 17.27 12.37
CA VAL A 181 3.22 15.97 11.75
C VAL A 181 4.61 15.51 12.18
N PHE A 182 5.57 16.43 12.22
CA PHE A 182 6.93 16.16 12.66
C PHE A 182 6.96 15.71 14.13
N GLY A 183 6.23 16.38 15.01
CA GLY A 183 6.09 15.98 16.41
C GLY A 183 5.46 14.60 16.58
N ILE A 184 4.40 14.28 15.82
CA ILE A 184 3.79 12.94 15.82
C ILE A 184 4.79 11.90 15.31
N ALA A 185 5.56 12.22 14.26
CA ALA A 185 6.58 11.32 13.74
C ALA A 185 7.68 11.06 14.77
N LEU A 186 8.22 12.09 15.42
CA LEU A 186 9.21 11.94 16.49
C LEU A 186 8.64 11.14 17.67
N PHE A 187 7.40 11.42 18.06
CA PHE A 187 6.73 10.64 19.09
C PHE A 187 6.56 9.17 18.69
N SER A 188 6.21 8.89 17.43
CA SER A 188 6.13 7.52 16.94
C SER A 188 7.47 6.80 16.96
N LEU A 189 8.57 7.49 16.66
CA LEU A 189 9.90 6.89 16.54
C LEU A 189 10.58 6.68 17.89
N TYR A 190 10.45 7.65 18.79
CA TYR A 190 11.18 7.68 20.04
C TYR A 190 10.25 7.54 21.25
N GLY A 191 9.07 8.16 21.19
CA GLY A 191 8.09 8.15 22.28
C GLY A 191 7.39 6.80 22.45
N ILE A 192 6.80 6.25 21.39
CA ILE A 192 6.05 4.98 21.45
C ILE A 192 6.95 3.81 21.87
N PRO A 193 8.14 3.58 21.29
CA PRO A 193 8.99 2.47 21.73
C PRO A 193 9.40 2.60 23.20
N LYS A 194 9.68 3.83 23.67
CA LYS A 194 10.00 4.07 25.08
C LYS A 194 8.79 3.84 25.98
N LEU A 195 7.60 4.30 25.57
CA LEU A 195 6.36 4.05 26.30
C LEU A 195 6.08 2.54 26.41
N MET A 196 6.20 1.81 25.31
CA MET A 196 6.03 0.34 25.26
C MET A 196 7.17 -0.45 25.91
N SER A 197 8.17 0.22 26.50
CA SER A 197 9.24 -0.42 27.28
C SER A 197 8.97 -0.45 28.78
N TYR A 198 7.96 0.28 29.26
CA TYR A 198 7.59 0.25 30.68
C TYR A 198 6.86 -1.05 31.02
N ASP A 199 7.21 -1.67 32.16
CA ASP A 199 6.68 -2.96 32.60
C ASP A 199 5.15 -2.99 32.69
N MET A 200 4.53 -1.87 33.08
CA MET A 200 3.07 -1.72 33.13
C MET A 200 2.37 -1.97 31.78
N LEU A 201 3.07 -1.80 30.66
CA LEU A 201 2.54 -1.96 29.32
C LEU A 201 2.98 -3.26 28.63
N ILE A 202 3.68 -4.15 29.35
CA ILE A 202 4.22 -5.38 28.75
C ILE A 202 3.11 -6.28 28.20
N ASP A 203 2.04 -6.46 28.96
CA ASP A 203 0.88 -7.26 28.56
C ASP A 203 0.13 -6.60 27.41
N PHE A 204 -0.04 -5.27 27.46
CA PHE A 204 -0.74 -4.52 26.42
C PHE A 204 0.00 -4.54 25.09
N LYS A 205 1.33 -4.37 25.09
CA LYS A 205 2.18 -4.31 23.90
C LYS A 205 2.03 -5.54 23.01
N GLY A 206 1.91 -6.73 23.62
CA GLY A 206 1.75 -8.00 22.90
C GLY A 206 0.34 -8.25 22.35
N THR A 207 -0.65 -7.47 22.78
CA THR A 207 -2.03 -7.64 22.28
C THR A 207 -2.20 -7.10 20.86
N VAL A 208 -3.25 -7.57 20.19
CA VAL A 208 -3.72 -7.03 18.90
C VAL A 208 -3.90 -5.51 18.96
N TRP A 209 -4.40 -4.98 20.09
CA TRP A 209 -4.62 -3.56 20.29
C TRP A 209 -3.33 -2.76 20.45
N GLY A 210 -2.33 -3.31 21.15
CA GLY A 210 -1.01 -2.71 21.30
C GLY A 210 -0.28 -2.61 19.96
N ILE A 211 -0.29 -3.69 19.18
CA ILE A 211 0.29 -3.74 17.82
C ILE A 211 -0.43 -2.74 16.90
N LEU A 212 -1.76 -2.74 16.91
CA LEU A 212 -2.58 -1.83 16.12
C LEU A 212 -2.28 -0.36 16.47
N LEU A 213 -2.18 -0.02 17.76
CA LEU A 213 -1.85 1.33 18.20
C LEU A 213 -0.48 1.76 17.64
N CYS A 214 0.55 0.93 17.79
CA CYS A 214 1.89 1.21 17.29
C CYS A 214 1.86 1.45 15.76
N ASN A 215 1.18 0.59 15.01
CA ASN A 215 1.04 0.71 13.57
C ASN A 215 0.28 1.99 13.16
N VAL A 216 -0.83 2.32 13.83
CA VAL A 216 -1.60 3.54 13.53
C VAL A 216 -0.78 4.80 13.80
N VAL A 217 -0.09 4.88 14.95
CA VAL A 217 0.74 6.04 15.31
C VAL A 217 1.90 6.21 14.33
N TYR A 218 2.51 5.10 13.89
CA TYR A 218 3.57 5.10 12.89
C TYR A 218 3.09 5.55 11.50
N LEU A 219 1.91 5.10 11.07
CA LEU A 219 1.36 5.40 9.75
C LEU A 219 0.69 6.79 9.69
N LEU A 220 0.21 7.31 10.81
CA LEU A 220 -0.52 8.58 10.91
C LEU A 220 0.23 9.78 10.29
N PRO A 221 1.52 10.03 10.59
CA PRO A 221 2.29 11.11 9.96
C PRO A 221 2.26 11.06 8.44
N ILE A 222 2.42 9.88 7.84
CA ILE A 222 2.47 9.69 6.39
C ILE A 222 1.13 10.05 5.75
N TYR A 223 0.03 9.55 6.33
CA TYR A 223 -1.32 9.84 5.84
C TYR A 223 -1.65 11.34 5.98
N LEU A 224 -1.37 11.92 7.14
CA LEU A 224 -1.64 13.33 7.42
C LEU A 224 -0.80 14.26 6.54
N PHE A 225 0.45 13.90 6.25
CA PHE A 225 1.29 14.67 5.33
C PHE A 225 0.76 14.64 3.90
N GLY A 226 0.19 13.53 3.46
CA GLY A 226 -0.58 13.46 2.22
C GLY A 226 -1.74 14.46 2.18
N MET A 227 -2.49 14.61 3.29
CA MET A 227 -3.56 15.61 3.41
C MET A 227 -3.01 17.05 3.35
N ILE A 228 -1.88 17.33 4.01
CA ILE A 228 -1.19 18.63 3.98
C ILE A 228 -0.75 18.97 2.55
N PHE A 229 -0.18 18.01 1.81
CA PHE A 229 0.21 18.22 0.41
C PHE A 229 -0.97 18.57 -0.48
N ALA A 230 -2.14 17.98 -0.23
CA ALA A 230 -3.37 18.31 -0.94
C ALA A 230 -3.91 19.69 -0.55
N LYS A 231 -3.87 20.04 0.74
CA LYS A 231 -4.32 21.34 1.25
C LYS A 231 -3.53 22.49 0.66
N TYR A 232 -2.20 22.42 0.77
CA TYR A 232 -1.31 23.51 0.39
C TYR A 232 -0.78 23.39 -1.04
N GLN A 233 -1.22 22.41 -1.82
CA GLN A 233 -0.80 22.22 -3.21
C GLN A 233 0.74 22.11 -3.34
N VAL A 234 1.38 21.36 -2.44
CA VAL A 234 2.86 21.27 -2.35
C VAL A 234 3.48 20.78 -3.66
N PHE A 235 2.83 19.86 -4.38
CA PHE A 235 3.29 19.41 -5.70
C PHE A 235 3.31 20.52 -6.76
N SER A 236 2.47 21.55 -6.64
CA SER A 236 2.50 22.73 -7.49
C SER A 236 3.76 23.55 -7.26
N TYR A 237 4.16 23.72 -5.99
CA TYR A 237 5.41 24.39 -5.63
C TYR A 237 6.63 23.60 -6.13
N TYR A 238 6.66 22.27 -5.97
CA TYR A 238 7.73 21.43 -6.53
C TYR A 238 7.89 21.63 -8.04
N HIS A 239 6.77 21.76 -8.77
CA HIS A 239 6.82 22.01 -10.21
C HIS A 239 7.28 23.42 -10.58
N GLN A 240 7.08 24.41 -9.71
CA GLN A 240 7.53 25.77 -9.95
C GLN A 240 9.05 25.91 -9.75
N ILE A 241 9.61 25.22 -8.75
CA ILE A 241 11.06 25.27 -8.44
C ILE A 241 11.89 24.30 -9.29
N LEU A 242 11.27 23.32 -9.95
CA LEU A 242 11.96 22.37 -10.82
C LEU A 242 12.58 23.10 -12.02
N PRO A 243 13.87 22.85 -12.36
CA PRO A 243 14.47 23.40 -13.58
C PRO A 243 13.65 23.04 -14.82
N LYS A 244 13.56 23.96 -15.77
CA LYS A 244 12.83 23.73 -17.03
C LYS A 244 13.71 22.99 -18.04
N GLY A 245 13.07 22.32 -19.00
CA GLY A 245 13.76 21.63 -20.08
C GLY A 245 14.47 20.35 -19.62
N ILE A 246 15.60 20.03 -20.26
CA ILE A 246 16.32 18.76 -20.05
C ILE A 246 17.00 18.67 -18.67
N LEU A 247 17.30 19.81 -18.03
CA LEU A 247 17.88 19.85 -16.68
C LEU A 247 16.91 19.35 -15.60
N SER A 248 15.62 19.21 -15.89
CA SER A 248 14.67 18.57 -14.98
C SER A 248 15.01 17.10 -14.71
N TYR A 249 15.49 16.35 -15.71
CA TYR A 249 15.67 14.91 -15.57
C TYR A 249 16.78 14.51 -14.59
N PRO A 250 18.00 15.10 -14.64
CA PRO A 250 19.03 14.82 -13.64
C PRO A 250 18.57 15.13 -12.21
N VAL A 251 17.85 16.24 -12.00
CA VAL A 251 17.33 16.62 -10.68
C VAL A 251 16.28 15.62 -10.18
N LEU A 252 15.32 15.24 -11.03
CA LEU A 252 14.30 14.25 -10.67
C LEU A 252 14.93 12.88 -10.40
N LEU A 253 15.91 12.46 -11.21
CA LEU A 253 16.64 11.22 -11.01
C LEU A 253 17.41 11.23 -9.69
N PHE A 254 18.11 12.33 -9.39
CA PHE A 254 18.79 12.52 -8.12
C PHE A 254 17.83 12.44 -6.93
N VAL A 255 16.70 13.14 -6.97
CA VAL A 255 15.70 13.11 -5.89
C VAL A 255 15.13 11.70 -5.70
N ALA A 256 14.83 10.98 -6.79
CA ALA A 256 14.34 9.61 -6.71
C ALA A 256 15.41 8.66 -6.12
N ALA A 257 16.63 8.70 -6.67
CA ALA A 257 17.74 7.85 -6.24
C ALA A 257 18.15 8.13 -4.79
N ALA A 258 18.29 9.41 -4.41
CA ALA A 258 18.56 9.82 -3.04
C ALA A 258 17.45 9.36 -2.10
N GLY A 259 16.17 9.46 -2.50
CA GLY A 259 15.04 8.98 -1.71
C GLY A 259 15.11 7.48 -1.43
N PHE A 260 15.34 6.65 -2.46
CA PHE A 260 15.50 5.20 -2.28
C PHE A 260 16.76 4.83 -1.48
N TYR A 261 17.87 5.53 -1.72
CA TYR A 261 19.10 5.32 -0.96
C TYR A 261 18.96 5.68 0.51
N MET A 262 18.36 6.84 0.82
CA MET A 262 18.06 7.23 2.21
C MET A 262 17.16 6.19 2.85
N ARG A 263 16.11 5.73 2.15
CA ARG A 263 15.21 4.69 2.63
C ARG A 263 15.91 3.36 2.95
N TYR A 264 16.88 2.98 2.11
CA TYR A 264 17.73 1.81 2.35
C TYR A 264 18.60 2.00 3.60
N LYS A 265 19.20 3.19 3.78
CA LYS A 265 20.13 3.47 4.88
C LYS A 265 19.48 3.66 6.24
N ILE A 266 18.41 4.46 6.31
CA ILE A 266 17.80 4.89 7.58
C ILE A 266 16.52 4.10 7.92
N GLY A 267 16.11 3.18 7.04
CA GLY A 267 14.88 2.44 7.20
C GLY A 267 13.64 3.31 7.09
N SER A 268 12.57 2.87 7.75
CA SER A 268 11.21 3.41 7.54
C SER A 268 10.89 4.65 8.37
N SER A 269 11.86 5.12 9.16
CA SER A 269 11.65 6.12 10.19
C SER A 269 11.19 7.47 9.64
N TYR A 270 11.65 7.84 8.45
CA TYR A 270 11.40 9.15 7.84
C TYR A 270 10.53 9.08 6.59
N ASP A 271 9.77 7.98 6.42
CA ASP A 271 8.91 7.77 5.24
C ASP A 271 7.95 8.94 5.02
N PHE A 272 7.39 9.52 6.09
CA PHE A 272 6.47 10.66 5.97
C PHE A 272 7.09 11.85 5.23
N PHE A 273 8.39 12.10 5.42
CA PHE A 273 9.10 13.21 4.79
C PHE A 273 9.60 12.85 3.39
N LEU A 274 10.09 11.61 3.21
CA LEU A 274 10.70 11.16 1.96
C LEU A 274 9.69 10.97 0.82
N VAL A 275 8.50 10.43 1.11
CA VAL A 275 7.59 9.96 0.04
C VAL A 275 7.02 11.06 -0.85
N GLY A 276 6.79 12.27 -0.33
CA GLY A 276 6.27 13.38 -1.12
C GLY A 276 7.20 13.72 -2.31
N PRO A 277 8.45 14.10 -2.05
CA PRO A 277 9.47 14.31 -3.08
C PRO A 277 9.66 13.10 -4.00
N MET A 278 9.72 11.87 -3.44
CA MET A 278 9.90 10.65 -4.23
C MET A 278 8.73 10.41 -5.20
N ILE A 279 7.48 10.52 -4.74
CA ILE A 279 6.30 10.38 -5.58
C ILE A 279 6.35 11.40 -6.72
N TYR A 280 6.65 12.66 -6.41
CA TYR A 280 6.74 13.70 -7.43
C TYR A 280 7.81 13.37 -8.47
N ALA A 281 9.02 13.02 -8.02
CA ALA A 281 10.15 12.70 -8.86
C ALA A 281 9.86 11.52 -9.79
N CYS A 282 9.44 10.38 -9.24
CA CYS A 282 9.14 9.19 -10.00
C CYS A 282 8.00 9.40 -11.00
N VAL A 283 6.93 10.11 -10.61
CA VAL A 283 5.83 10.41 -11.54
C VAL A 283 6.30 11.29 -12.68
N MET A 284 7.07 12.36 -12.41
CA MET A 284 7.54 13.25 -13.48
C MET A 284 8.51 12.57 -14.45
N LEU A 285 9.36 11.66 -13.97
CA LEU A 285 10.25 10.86 -14.81
C LEU A 285 9.47 9.94 -15.77
N ILE A 286 8.46 9.25 -15.25
CA ILE A 286 7.78 8.16 -15.98
C ILE A 286 6.59 8.69 -16.80
N LYS A 287 5.96 9.81 -16.40
CA LYS A 287 4.76 10.36 -17.07
C LYS A 287 4.96 10.68 -18.55
N LYS A 288 6.18 10.98 -18.97
CA LYS A 288 6.50 11.30 -20.37
C LYS A 288 6.70 10.07 -21.26
N ILE A 289 6.79 8.87 -20.67
CA ILE A 289 6.90 7.62 -21.43
C ILE A 289 5.57 7.35 -22.15
N PRO A 290 5.58 7.12 -23.48
CA PRO A 290 4.37 6.81 -24.22
C PRO A 290 3.61 5.63 -23.63
N GLY A 291 2.28 5.71 -23.57
CA GLY A 291 1.41 4.63 -23.07
C GLY A 291 1.30 4.51 -21.55
N VAL A 292 2.24 5.03 -20.75
CA VAL A 292 2.21 4.86 -19.27
C VAL A 292 0.95 5.41 -18.62
N ILE A 293 0.48 6.59 -19.06
CA ILE A 293 -0.78 7.16 -18.53
C ILE A 293 -1.96 6.20 -18.79
N TRP A 294 -2.01 5.61 -19.99
CA TRP A 294 -3.07 4.68 -20.36
C TRP A 294 -2.99 3.39 -19.52
N VAL A 295 -1.79 2.78 -19.44
CA VAL A 295 -1.54 1.58 -18.63
C VAL A 295 -1.92 1.83 -17.17
N SER A 296 -1.44 2.93 -16.58
CA SER A 296 -1.72 3.27 -15.17
C SER A 296 -3.21 3.44 -14.87
N LYS A 297 -3.99 4.00 -15.81
CA LYS A 297 -5.44 4.17 -15.65
C LYS A 297 -6.17 2.85 -15.77
N LYS A 298 -5.73 1.96 -16.66
CA LYS A 298 -6.29 0.61 -16.83
C LYS A 298 -5.97 -0.26 -15.63
N ALA A 299 -4.68 -0.37 -15.28
CA ALA A 299 -4.16 -1.12 -14.14
C ALA A 299 -4.76 -0.64 -12.80
N GLY A 300 -5.02 0.66 -12.66
CA GLY A 300 -5.47 1.29 -11.42
C GLY A 300 -6.73 0.67 -10.77
N ARG A 301 -7.59 0.00 -11.54
CA ARG A 301 -8.78 -0.68 -11.00
C ARG A 301 -8.49 -2.05 -10.38
N TYR A 302 -7.33 -2.64 -10.69
CA TYR A 302 -6.91 -3.96 -10.25
C TYR A 302 -5.90 -3.91 -9.11
N ILE A 303 -5.25 -2.76 -8.86
CA ILE A 303 -4.17 -2.59 -7.88
C ILE A 303 -4.50 -3.15 -6.49
N THR A 304 -5.69 -2.87 -5.96
CA THR A 304 -6.07 -3.38 -4.63
C THR A 304 -6.19 -4.90 -4.62
N PHE A 305 -6.72 -5.50 -5.70
CA PHE A 305 -6.76 -6.95 -5.84
C PHE A 305 -5.37 -7.56 -6.00
N VAL A 306 -4.51 -6.97 -6.82
CA VAL A 306 -3.10 -7.41 -6.97
C VAL A 306 -2.41 -7.42 -5.60
N TRP A 307 -2.59 -6.36 -4.81
CA TRP A 307 -2.05 -6.31 -3.45
C TRP A 307 -2.65 -7.37 -2.51
N LEU A 308 -3.93 -7.70 -2.61
CA LEU A 308 -4.50 -8.76 -1.78
C LEU A 308 -4.06 -10.16 -2.23
N ILE A 309 -3.80 -10.36 -3.52
CA ILE A 309 -3.59 -11.67 -4.15
C ILE A 309 -2.10 -12.07 -4.21
N HIS A 310 -1.17 -11.13 -4.32
CA HIS A 310 0.24 -11.45 -4.61
C HIS A 310 0.87 -12.44 -3.61
N SER A 311 0.54 -12.34 -2.32
CA SER A 311 1.14 -13.19 -1.27
C SER A 311 0.77 -14.66 -1.41
N PHE A 312 -0.39 -14.98 -2.01
CA PHE A 312 -0.75 -16.36 -2.35
C PHE A 312 0.24 -16.98 -3.35
N TYR A 313 0.76 -16.16 -4.27
CA TYR A 313 1.72 -16.59 -5.27
C TYR A 313 3.16 -16.59 -4.77
N VAL A 314 3.51 -15.68 -3.88
CA VAL A 314 4.89 -15.51 -3.40
C VAL A 314 5.20 -16.41 -2.19
N PHE A 315 4.26 -16.55 -1.26
CA PHE A 315 4.49 -17.21 0.04
C PHE A 315 3.61 -18.42 0.31
N GLN A 316 2.60 -18.69 -0.52
CA GLN A 316 1.66 -19.80 -0.32
C GLN A 316 1.69 -20.76 -1.51
N PHE A 317 0.53 -21.26 -1.98
CA PHE A 317 0.47 -22.32 -3.01
C PHE A 317 1.25 -22.02 -4.29
N GLY A 318 1.38 -20.75 -4.68
CA GLY A 318 2.02 -20.40 -5.94
C GLY A 318 3.54 -20.33 -5.90
N GLN A 319 4.17 -20.45 -4.71
CA GLN A 319 5.61 -20.18 -4.55
C GLN A 319 6.45 -21.03 -5.52
N LYS A 320 6.25 -22.36 -5.49
CA LYS A 320 6.98 -23.28 -6.38
C LYS A 320 6.84 -22.92 -7.85
N PHE A 321 5.64 -22.54 -8.29
CA PHE A 321 5.40 -22.13 -9.68
C PHE A 321 6.14 -20.84 -10.03
N ILE A 322 6.01 -19.80 -9.21
CA ILE A 322 6.61 -18.48 -9.48
C ILE A 322 8.14 -18.56 -9.52
N TYR A 323 8.76 -19.25 -8.57
CA TYR A 323 10.23 -19.30 -8.51
C TYR A 323 10.87 -20.34 -9.44
N SER A 324 10.09 -21.27 -10.02
CA SER A 324 10.59 -22.26 -10.99
C SER A 324 11.25 -21.65 -12.23
N PHE A 325 10.96 -20.38 -12.53
CA PHE A 325 11.55 -19.64 -13.65
C PHE A 325 13.02 -19.26 -13.44
N GLY A 326 13.54 -19.35 -12.20
CA GLY A 326 14.96 -19.25 -11.84
C GLY A 326 15.59 -17.85 -11.96
N ASN A 327 15.27 -17.09 -13.02
CA ASN A 327 15.80 -15.76 -13.28
C ASN A 327 14.93 -14.65 -12.63
N PRO A 328 15.50 -13.72 -11.84
CA PRO A 328 14.73 -12.70 -11.12
C PRO A 328 13.86 -11.81 -12.00
N ILE A 329 14.33 -11.44 -13.18
CA ILE A 329 13.55 -10.60 -14.11
C ILE A 329 12.33 -11.39 -14.59
N LEU A 330 12.52 -12.65 -14.97
CA LEU A 330 11.45 -13.52 -15.44
C LEU A 330 10.43 -13.81 -14.33
N ILE A 331 10.90 -14.14 -13.12
CA ILE A 331 10.06 -14.37 -11.93
C ILE A 331 9.18 -13.13 -11.66
N PHE A 332 9.76 -11.92 -11.72
CA PHE A 332 8.99 -10.69 -11.53
C PHE A 332 7.94 -10.46 -12.61
N ILE A 333 8.28 -10.71 -13.89
CA ILE A 333 7.32 -10.61 -15.00
C ILE A 333 6.17 -11.58 -14.80
N VAL A 334 6.46 -12.85 -14.49
CA VAL A 334 5.46 -13.89 -14.27
C VAL A 334 4.55 -13.55 -13.09
N LEU A 335 5.12 -13.16 -11.95
CA LEU A 335 4.34 -12.75 -10.78
C LEU A 335 3.41 -11.58 -11.12
N THR A 336 3.92 -10.58 -11.84
CA THR A 336 3.13 -9.42 -12.25
C THR A 336 1.96 -9.84 -13.15
N VAL A 337 2.23 -10.65 -14.19
CA VAL A 337 1.21 -11.11 -15.12
C VAL A 337 0.13 -11.92 -14.40
N VAL A 338 0.53 -12.91 -13.61
CA VAL A 338 -0.41 -13.80 -12.90
C VAL A 338 -1.22 -13.02 -11.87
N SER A 339 -0.58 -12.13 -11.09
CA SER A 339 -1.30 -11.32 -10.10
C SER A 339 -2.32 -10.37 -10.74
N PHE A 340 -1.97 -9.72 -11.86
CA PHE A 340 -2.89 -8.86 -12.60
C PHE A 340 -4.00 -9.63 -13.33
N ALA A 341 -3.68 -10.80 -13.89
CA ALA A 341 -4.66 -11.68 -14.53
C ALA A 341 -5.70 -12.16 -13.52
N SER A 342 -5.26 -12.65 -12.37
CA SER A 342 -6.14 -13.07 -11.27
C SER A 342 -6.95 -11.91 -10.71
N ALA A 343 -6.32 -10.75 -10.49
CA ALA A 343 -7.03 -9.53 -10.08
C ALA A 343 -8.12 -9.11 -11.08
N ALA A 344 -7.85 -9.23 -12.38
CA ALA A 344 -8.85 -8.97 -13.42
C ALA A 344 -9.98 -10.00 -13.40
N ALA A 345 -9.66 -11.29 -13.25
CA ALA A 345 -10.64 -12.37 -13.14
C ALA A 345 -11.61 -12.14 -11.97
N VAL A 346 -11.07 -11.87 -10.77
CA VAL A 346 -11.88 -11.55 -9.58
C VAL A 346 -12.74 -10.32 -9.82
N TYR A 347 -12.16 -9.23 -10.33
CA TYR A 347 -12.89 -8.00 -10.62
C TYR A 347 -14.08 -8.23 -11.56
N TRP A 348 -13.86 -8.95 -12.66
CA TRP A 348 -14.89 -9.19 -13.67
C TRP A 348 -15.97 -10.15 -13.20
N LEU A 349 -15.60 -11.20 -12.47
CA LEU A 349 -16.55 -12.14 -11.85
C LEU A 349 -17.55 -11.37 -10.97
N PHE A 350 -17.07 -10.59 -10.00
CA PHE A 350 -17.95 -9.86 -9.10
C PHE A 350 -18.69 -8.69 -9.75
N THR A 351 -18.10 -8.08 -10.77
CA THR A 351 -18.81 -7.04 -11.56
C THR A 351 -19.96 -7.66 -12.34
N GLY A 352 -19.77 -8.85 -12.92
CA GLY A 352 -20.80 -9.63 -13.59
C GLY A 352 -21.93 -10.02 -12.64
N LEU A 353 -21.58 -10.62 -11.49
CA LEU A 353 -22.54 -11.00 -10.44
C LEU A 353 -23.37 -9.80 -9.98
N SER A 354 -22.74 -8.64 -9.72
CA SER A 354 -23.47 -7.44 -9.31
C SER A 354 -24.44 -6.93 -10.37
N LYS A 355 -24.13 -7.08 -11.67
CA LYS A 355 -25.05 -6.70 -12.75
C LYS A 355 -26.23 -7.67 -12.84
N GLY A 356 -25.98 -8.97 -12.69
CA GLY A 356 -27.01 -10.01 -12.66
C GLY A 356 -28.03 -9.78 -11.55
N VAL A 357 -27.56 -9.56 -10.31
CA VAL A 357 -28.43 -9.29 -9.15
C VAL A 357 -29.29 -8.04 -9.35
N LYS A 358 -28.73 -6.98 -9.95
CA LYS A 358 -29.50 -5.76 -10.26
C LYS A 358 -30.59 -6.02 -11.31
N LYS A 359 -30.28 -6.81 -12.35
CA LYS A 359 -31.25 -7.18 -13.39
C LYS A 359 -32.41 -7.96 -12.79
N ILE A 360 -32.14 -8.90 -11.89
CA ILE A 360 -33.16 -9.70 -11.19
C ILE A 360 -34.04 -8.81 -10.30
N ARG A 361 -33.46 -7.90 -9.51
CA ARG A 361 -34.22 -6.95 -8.68
C ARG A 361 -35.11 -6.02 -9.50
N CYS A 362 -34.60 -5.51 -10.63
CA CYS A 362 -35.40 -4.67 -11.53
C CYS A 362 -36.53 -5.45 -12.21
N PHE A 363 -36.37 -6.75 -12.45
CA PHE A 363 -37.43 -7.60 -12.97
C PHE A 363 -38.51 -7.86 -11.92
N HIS A 364 -38.11 -8.19 -10.69
CA HIS A 364 -39.03 -8.43 -9.57
C HIS A 364 -39.88 -7.20 -9.22
N ASN A 365 -39.29 -6.00 -9.23
CA ASN A 365 -40.01 -4.73 -9.01
C ASN A 365 -40.90 -4.29 -10.19
N ARG A 366 -40.92 -5.02 -11.31
CA ARG A 366 -41.83 -4.77 -12.45
C ARG A 366 -42.97 -5.77 -12.51
N THR A 367 -42.84 -6.90 -11.82
CA THR A 367 -43.83 -7.98 -11.75
C THR A 367 -44.70 -7.93 -10.49
N VAL A 368 -44.37 -7.02 -9.57
CA VAL A 368 -45.18 -6.57 -8.44
C VAL A 368 -45.55 -5.12 -8.73
#